data_AF-A0A6I0E4P5-F1
#
_entry.id   AF-A0A6I0E4P5-F1
#
_cell.length_a   1.000
_cell.length_b   1.000
_cell.length_c   1.000
_cell.angle_alpha   90.00
_cell.angle_beta   90.00
_cell.angle_gamma   90.00
#
_symmetry.space_group_name_H-M   'P 1'
#
loop_
_entity.id
_entity.type
_entity.pdbx_description
1 polymer ?
#
loop_
_entity_poly.entity_id
_entity_poly.type
_entity_poly.pdbx_seq_one_letter_code
_entity_poly.pdbx_strand_id
1 'polypeptide(L)'
;MKTSIKYFVIGTFFIALFACEKETETATDKELYQMATTNIQSFVWYKNSNALLNRSSGSGHTQPYLRTRYNTIAAEVLNDQGKVIEGSDFPEGSLIVKELIGSNEQVEIYAILYKKSDHQYADNRGWVWGYIEEDGKVKESASKRGSACITCHSQTGNIDYMLMNKYFP
;
A
#
# COMPACT_ATOMS: atom_id res chain seq x y z
N MET A 1 -18.53 -48.11 57.17
CA MET A 1 -17.95 -46.93 57.84
C MET A 1 -16.77 -46.44 57.01
N LYS A 2 -16.85 -45.19 56.50
CA LYS A 2 -15.78 -44.36 55.90
C LYS A 2 -15.20 -44.76 54.52
N THR A 3 -15.91 -44.25 53.50
CA THR A 3 -15.46 -43.43 52.36
C THR A 3 -13.95 -43.23 52.15
N SER A 4 -13.50 -43.33 50.89
CA SER A 4 -12.63 -42.32 50.23
C SER A 4 -12.42 -42.64 48.75
N ILE A 5 -13.16 -41.96 47.88
CA ILE A 5 -12.90 -41.89 46.43
C ILE A 5 -11.81 -40.85 46.21
N LYS A 6 -10.70 -41.22 45.58
CA LYS A 6 -9.65 -40.29 45.15
C LYS A 6 -9.82 -40.01 43.66
N TYR A 7 -10.44 -38.88 43.33
CA TYR A 7 -10.47 -38.36 41.97
C TYR A 7 -9.09 -37.74 41.65
N PHE A 8 -8.36 -38.32 40.71
CA PHE A 8 -7.16 -37.73 40.14
C PHE A 8 -7.59 -36.86 38.96
N VAL A 9 -7.74 -35.56 39.18
CA VAL A 9 -8.02 -34.58 38.13
C VAL A 9 -6.71 -34.25 37.43
N ILE A 10 -6.52 -34.80 36.23
CA ILE A 10 -5.45 -34.37 35.32
C ILE A 10 -5.94 -33.10 34.64
N GLY A 11 -5.51 -31.94 35.16
CA GLY A 11 -5.74 -30.66 34.52
C GLY A 11 -4.91 -30.53 33.25
N THR A 12 -5.55 -30.54 32.09
CA THR A 12 -4.91 -30.26 30.79
C THR A 12 -4.69 -28.75 30.70
N PHE A 13 -3.45 -28.31 30.92
CA PHE A 13 -3.04 -26.92 30.73
C PHE A 13 -2.79 -26.68 29.23
N PHE A 14 -3.83 -26.25 28.50
CA PHE A 14 -3.69 -25.77 27.12
C PHE A 14 -3.04 -24.38 27.14
N ILE A 15 -1.72 -24.34 26.92
CA ILE A 15 -1.02 -23.09 26.62
C ILE A 15 -1.36 -22.74 25.18
N ALA A 16 -2.34 -21.85 24.99
CA ALA A 16 -2.55 -21.19 23.72
C ALA A 16 -1.35 -20.26 23.46
N LEU A 17 -0.36 -20.77 22.73
CA LEU A 17 0.71 -19.96 22.16
C LEU A 17 0.08 -19.08 21.07
N PHE A 18 -0.37 -17.89 21.44
CA PHE A 18 -0.54 -16.80 20.49
C PHE A 18 0.85 -16.39 20.02
N ALA A 19 1.38 -17.08 19.01
CA ALA A 19 2.47 -16.59 18.21
C ALA A 19 1.95 -15.35 17.47
N CYS A 20 2.14 -14.18 18.07
CA CYS A 20 2.12 -12.93 17.34
C CYS A 20 3.34 -12.98 16.42
N GLU A 21 3.18 -13.51 15.20
CA GLU A 21 4.21 -13.41 14.17
C GLU A 21 4.41 -11.91 13.92
N LYS A 22 5.53 -11.38 14.42
CA LYS A 22 6.00 -10.08 13.98
C LYS A 22 6.19 -10.20 12.48
N GLU A 23 5.41 -9.45 11.72
CA GLU A 23 5.50 -9.40 10.27
C GLU A 23 6.95 -9.11 9.89
N THR A 24 7.58 -10.08 9.24
CA THR A 24 8.96 -9.94 8.80
C THR A 24 8.98 -9.15 7.52
N GLU A 25 9.56 -7.96 7.58
CA GLU A 25 9.99 -7.18 6.42
C GLU A 25 10.65 -8.10 5.38
N THR A 26 10.17 -8.03 4.14
CA THR A 26 10.70 -8.84 3.04
C THR A 26 11.75 -8.06 2.25
N ALA A 27 12.57 -8.77 1.46
CA ALA A 27 13.46 -8.11 0.49
C ALA A 27 12.69 -7.25 -0.51
N THR A 28 11.47 -7.65 -0.88
CA THR A 28 10.57 -6.88 -1.75
C THR A 28 10.13 -5.57 -1.09
N ASP A 29 9.84 -5.56 0.21
CA ASP A 29 9.44 -4.32 0.90
C ASP A 29 10.56 -3.28 0.84
N LYS A 30 11.80 -3.72 1.08
CA LYS A 30 12.99 -2.87 0.95
C LYS A 30 13.20 -2.37 -0.48
N GLU A 31 12.99 -3.23 -1.48
CA GLU A 31 13.07 -2.86 -2.90
C GLU A 31 12.02 -1.79 -3.26
N LEU A 32 10.76 -1.99 -2.85
CA LEU A 32 9.68 -1.01 -3.04
C LEU A 32 10.03 0.34 -2.39
N TYR A 33 10.55 0.32 -1.16
CA TYR A 33 10.98 1.52 -0.46
C TYR A 33 12.11 2.25 -1.21
N GLN A 34 13.11 1.52 -1.68
CA GLN A 34 14.20 2.09 -2.49
C GLN A 34 13.67 2.68 -3.80
N MET A 35 12.80 1.98 -4.52
CA MET A 35 12.17 2.49 -5.73
C MET A 35 11.32 3.73 -5.46
N ALA A 36 10.65 3.79 -4.32
CA ALA A 36 9.86 4.95 -3.93
C ALA A 36 10.75 6.15 -3.58
N THR A 37 11.92 5.96 -2.97
CA THR A 37 12.73 7.06 -2.42
C THR A 37 13.90 7.48 -3.30
N THR A 38 14.21 6.73 -4.36
CA THR A 38 15.30 7.04 -5.29
C THR A 38 14.79 7.60 -6.61
N ASN A 39 15.63 8.39 -7.29
CA ASN A 39 15.36 8.95 -8.63
C ASN A 39 14.01 9.70 -8.76
N ILE A 40 13.55 10.32 -7.67
CA ILE A 40 12.25 11.02 -7.58
C ILE A 40 12.10 12.08 -8.69
N GLN A 41 13.20 12.73 -9.08
CA GLN A 41 13.25 13.73 -10.15
C GLN A 41 12.85 13.22 -11.54
N SER A 42 12.83 11.90 -11.75
CA SER A 42 12.40 11.29 -13.03
C SER A 42 10.89 11.04 -13.12
N PHE A 43 10.17 11.26 -12.02
CA PHE A 43 8.74 11.00 -11.95
C PHE A 43 7.93 12.20 -12.45
N VAL A 44 6.75 11.90 -12.98
CA VAL A 44 5.71 12.88 -13.32
C VAL A 44 4.70 12.95 -12.17
N TRP A 45 4.41 14.14 -11.69
CA TRP A 45 3.40 14.35 -10.65
C TRP A 45 1.99 14.37 -11.24
N TYR A 46 1.01 13.86 -10.48
CA TYR A 46 -0.40 14.03 -10.80
C TYR A 46 -0.73 15.51 -11.06
N LYS A 47 -1.50 15.79 -12.10
CA LYS A 47 -1.80 17.16 -12.54
C LYS A 47 -0.57 18.01 -12.88
N ASN A 48 0.56 17.37 -13.19
CA ASN A 48 1.84 18.03 -13.45
C ASN A 48 2.28 18.96 -12.30
N SER A 49 1.86 18.65 -11.06
CA SER A 49 2.12 19.50 -9.89
C SER A 49 2.46 18.66 -8.66
N ASN A 50 3.54 19.02 -7.98
CA ASN A 50 3.93 18.44 -6.70
C ASN A 50 3.27 19.12 -5.49
N ALA A 51 2.30 20.02 -5.73
CA ALA A 51 1.56 20.69 -4.68
C ALA A 51 0.80 19.67 -3.82
N LEU A 52 0.74 19.95 -2.52
CA LEU A 52 -0.01 19.13 -1.58
C LEU A 52 -1.51 19.25 -1.86
N LEU A 53 -2.18 18.11 -1.91
CA LEU A 53 -3.63 18.01 -2.00
C LEU A 53 -4.18 17.67 -0.62
N ASN A 54 -5.28 18.30 -0.22
CA ASN A 54 -6.02 17.90 0.97
C ASN A 54 -6.50 16.45 0.83
N ARG A 55 -6.53 15.71 1.94
CA ARG A 55 -7.13 14.38 2.00
C ARG A 55 -8.57 14.42 1.47
N SER A 56 -8.88 13.54 0.53
CA SER A 56 -10.26 13.41 0.03
C SER A 56 -11.18 12.73 1.03
N SER A 57 -12.48 13.04 0.96
CA SER A 57 -13.51 12.45 1.83
C SER A 57 -13.66 10.94 1.69
N GLY A 58 -13.18 10.35 0.59
CA GLY A 58 -13.18 8.90 0.37
C GLY A 58 -11.83 8.21 0.61
N SER A 59 -10.87 8.89 1.24
CA SER A 59 -9.59 8.29 1.61
C SER A 59 -9.71 7.47 2.89
N GLY A 60 -9.23 6.23 2.87
CA GLY A 60 -9.04 5.40 4.06
C GLY A 60 -7.78 5.76 4.88
N HIS A 61 -6.93 6.66 4.39
CA HIS A 61 -5.72 7.09 5.09
C HIS A 61 -6.01 8.23 6.08
N THR A 62 -5.18 8.35 7.12
CA THR A 62 -5.37 9.33 8.20
C THR A 62 -4.66 10.66 7.95
N GLN A 63 -3.63 10.69 7.09
CA GLN A 63 -2.82 11.88 6.83
C GLN A 63 -3.66 13.02 6.21
N PRO A 64 -3.47 14.26 6.65
CA PRO A 64 -4.25 15.41 6.17
C PRO A 64 -3.96 15.79 4.73
N TYR A 65 -2.77 15.48 4.22
CA TYR A 65 -2.38 15.83 2.86
C TYR A 65 -1.82 14.62 2.09
N LEU A 66 -1.81 14.74 0.76
CA LEU A 66 -1.20 13.76 -0.13
C LEU A 66 -0.67 14.42 -1.39
N ARG A 67 0.22 13.71 -2.08
CA ARG A 67 0.53 13.93 -3.50
C ARG A 67 0.88 12.59 -4.13
N THR A 68 0.77 12.48 -5.45
CA THR A 68 1.00 11.22 -6.16
C THR A 68 1.85 11.44 -7.39
N ARG A 69 2.80 10.55 -7.61
CA ARG A 69 3.70 10.57 -8.75
C ARG A 69 3.80 9.22 -9.42
N TYR A 70 4.15 9.27 -10.70
CA TYR A 70 4.21 8.16 -11.64
C TYR A 70 5.62 8.12 -12.22
N ASN A 71 6.28 6.96 -12.22
CA ASN A 71 7.54 6.83 -12.95
C ASN A 71 7.30 7.05 -14.46
N THR A 72 8.37 7.12 -15.25
CA THR A 72 8.26 7.40 -16.69
C THR A 72 7.33 6.42 -17.42
N ILE A 73 7.35 5.14 -17.06
CA ILE A 73 6.48 4.10 -17.64
C ILE A 73 5.01 4.32 -17.27
N ALA A 74 4.72 4.55 -15.98
CA ALA A 74 3.36 4.85 -15.53
C ALA A 74 2.85 6.20 -16.06
N ALA A 75 3.75 7.12 -16.41
CA ALA A 75 3.39 8.41 -16.98
C ALA A 75 2.89 8.29 -18.44
N GLU A 76 3.17 7.20 -19.15
CA GLU A 76 2.68 6.97 -20.52
C GLU A 76 1.14 6.87 -20.60
N VAL A 77 0.49 6.54 -19.48
CA VAL A 77 -0.98 6.50 -19.37
C VAL A 77 -1.58 7.77 -18.74
N LEU A 78 -0.80 8.84 -18.66
CA LEU A 78 -1.31 10.17 -18.28
C LEU A 78 -1.65 10.99 -19.53
N ASN A 79 -2.72 11.77 -19.47
CA ASN A 79 -3.04 12.77 -20.49
C ASN A 79 -2.21 14.05 -20.30
N ASP A 80 -2.36 15.01 -21.22
CA ASP A 80 -1.64 16.31 -21.18
C ASP A 80 -1.88 17.11 -19.89
N GLN A 81 -2.97 16.83 -19.17
CA GLN A 81 -3.27 17.43 -17.88
C GLN A 81 -2.64 16.67 -16.70
N GLY A 82 -1.82 15.64 -16.92
CA GLY A 82 -1.20 14.83 -15.87
C GLY A 82 -2.20 13.93 -15.12
N LYS A 83 -3.33 13.58 -15.73
CA LYS A 83 -4.35 12.68 -15.17
C LYS A 83 -4.32 11.33 -15.86
N VAL A 84 -4.68 10.27 -15.15
CA VAL A 84 -4.76 8.92 -15.72
C VAL A 84 -5.81 8.89 -16.84
N ILE A 85 -5.49 8.34 -18.00
CA ILE A 85 -6.43 8.19 -19.11
C ILE A 85 -7.53 7.20 -18.70
N GLU A 86 -8.80 7.56 -18.86
CA GLU A 86 -9.92 6.69 -18.49
C GLU A 86 -9.89 5.36 -19.24
N GLY A 87 -10.16 4.26 -18.53
CA GLY A 87 -10.16 2.91 -19.10
C GLY A 87 -8.77 2.34 -19.43
N SER A 88 -7.69 3.05 -19.11
CA SER A 88 -6.33 2.53 -19.26
C SER A 88 -5.99 1.50 -18.17
N ASP A 89 -5.13 0.56 -18.54
CA ASP A 89 -4.37 -0.29 -17.63
C ASP A 89 -2.91 0.18 -17.63
N PHE A 90 -2.27 0.17 -16.47
CA PHE A 90 -0.86 0.56 -16.39
C PHE A 90 0.04 -0.55 -16.94
N PRO A 91 1.04 -0.22 -17.78
CA PRO A 91 1.97 -1.21 -18.33
C PRO A 91 2.89 -1.82 -17.27
N GLU A 92 3.42 -3.01 -17.53
CA GLU A 92 4.44 -3.66 -16.69
C GLU A 92 5.65 -2.73 -16.45
N GLY A 93 6.17 -2.71 -15.23
CA GLY A 93 7.21 -1.76 -14.82
C GLY A 93 6.67 -0.41 -14.34
N SER A 94 5.36 -0.15 -14.44
CA SER A 94 4.73 1.03 -13.85
C SER A 94 4.93 1.09 -12.35
N LEU A 95 5.37 2.24 -11.85
CA LEU A 95 5.53 2.52 -10.43
C LEU A 95 4.78 3.80 -10.08
N ILE A 96 3.86 3.66 -9.14
CA ILE A 96 3.02 4.74 -8.65
C ILE A 96 3.29 4.89 -7.16
N VAL A 97 3.62 6.10 -6.75
CA VAL A 97 3.91 6.42 -5.35
C VAL A 97 2.99 7.54 -4.91
N LYS A 98 2.11 7.24 -3.97
CA LYS A 98 1.38 8.24 -3.20
C LYS A 98 2.14 8.51 -1.91
N GLU A 99 2.54 9.76 -1.73
CA GLU A 99 3.10 10.26 -0.50
C GLU A 99 1.95 10.75 0.37
N LEU A 100 1.81 10.17 1.56
CA LEU A 100 0.88 10.59 2.59
C LEU A 100 1.63 11.51 3.55
N ILE A 101 1.12 12.72 3.70
CA ILE A 101 1.86 13.84 4.27
C ILE A 101 1.19 14.29 5.57
N GLY A 102 1.98 14.35 6.64
CA GLY A 102 1.55 14.76 7.97
C GLY A 102 1.20 16.25 8.07
N SER A 103 0.68 16.66 9.22
CA SER A 103 0.34 18.07 9.50
C SER A 103 1.57 18.99 9.53
N ASN A 104 2.77 18.42 9.66
CA ASN A 104 4.06 19.10 9.58
C ASN A 104 4.60 19.22 8.14
N GLU A 105 3.77 18.87 7.14
CA GLU A 105 4.11 18.87 5.71
C GLU A 105 5.27 17.93 5.34
N GLN A 106 5.59 16.94 6.20
CA GLN A 106 6.56 15.90 5.91
C GLN A 106 5.88 14.62 5.42
N VAL A 107 6.60 13.84 4.61
CA VAL A 107 6.14 12.49 4.24
C VAL A 107 6.14 11.63 5.50
N GLU A 108 5.03 10.96 5.76
CA GLU A 108 4.94 9.96 6.82
C GLU A 108 4.91 8.54 6.26
N ILE A 109 4.24 8.36 5.10
CA ILE A 109 4.06 7.05 4.48
C ILE A 109 4.17 7.14 2.96
N TYR A 110 4.87 6.19 2.37
CA TYR A 110 4.84 5.85 0.96
C TYR A 110 3.83 4.72 0.72
N ALA A 111 2.73 5.03 0.05
CA ALA A 111 1.79 4.04 -0.49
C ALA A 111 2.16 3.76 -1.95
N ILE A 112 2.59 2.53 -2.22
CA ILE A 112 3.32 2.14 -3.42
C ILE A 112 2.53 1.07 -4.17
N LEU A 113 2.37 1.25 -5.48
CA LEU A 113 1.94 0.21 -6.39
C LEU A 113 2.99 0.04 -7.49
N TYR A 114 3.49 -1.18 -7.65
CA TYR A 114 4.44 -1.55 -8.69
C TYR A 114 3.87 -2.66 -9.57
N LYS A 115 3.73 -2.42 -10.87
CA LYS A 115 3.18 -3.37 -11.83
C LYS A 115 4.28 -4.36 -12.22
N LYS A 116 4.14 -5.60 -11.73
CA LYS A 116 5.04 -6.72 -12.01
C LYS A 116 4.26 -8.01 -11.88
N SER A 117 3.51 -8.36 -12.91
CA SER A 117 2.53 -9.46 -12.83
C SER A 117 3.13 -10.85 -12.61
N ASP A 118 4.40 -11.05 -12.96
CA ASP A 118 5.14 -12.29 -12.70
C ASP A 118 5.73 -12.37 -11.28
N HIS A 119 5.58 -11.32 -10.46
CA HIS A 119 6.10 -11.31 -9.10
C HIS A 119 5.26 -12.20 -8.17
N GLN A 120 5.92 -12.97 -7.31
CA GLN A 120 5.27 -13.88 -6.36
C GLN A 120 4.26 -13.19 -5.42
N TYR A 121 4.44 -11.89 -5.16
CA TYR A 121 3.58 -11.05 -4.32
C TYR A 121 2.65 -10.13 -5.10
N ALA A 122 2.57 -10.26 -6.43
CA ALA A 122 1.59 -9.52 -7.21
C ALA A 122 0.17 -9.97 -6.86
N ASP A 123 -0.79 -9.04 -6.83
CA ASP A 123 -2.20 -9.38 -6.74
C ASP A 123 -2.74 -9.94 -8.07
N ASN A 124 -4.04 -10.22 -8.13
CA ASN A 124 -4.67 -10.77 -9.33
C ASN A 124 -4.68 -9.82 -10.54
N ARG A 125 -4.29 -8.55 -10.37
CA ARG A 125 -4.16 -7.55 -11.42
C ARG A 125 -2.70 -7.16 -11.69
N GLY A 126 -1.76 -7.94 -11.14
CA GLY A 126 -0.33 -7.77 -11.38
C GLY A 126 0.34 -6.69 -10.54
N TRP A 127 -0.32 -6.19 -9.49
CA TRP A 127 0.22 -5.14 -8.64
C TRP A 127 0.90 -5.71 -7.40
N VAL A 128 2.16 -5.32 -7.18
CA VAL A 128 2.87 -5.49 -5.91
C VAL A 128 2.64 -4.23 -5.08
N TRP A 129 2.08 -4.42 -3.88
CA TRP A 129 1.65 -3.34 -3.00
C TRP A 129 2.70 -3.08 -1.91
N GLY A 130 2.94 -1.82 -1.57
CA GLY A 130 3.79 -1.44 -0.43
C GLY A 130 3.16 -0.33 0.39
N TYR A 131 3.27 -0.43 1.72
CA TYR A 131 2.85 0.63 2.63
C TYR A 131 3.92 0.79 3.71
N ILE A 132 4.75 1.82 3.56
CA ILE A 132 6.05 1.91 4.25
C ILE A 132 6.21 3.31 4.84
N GLU A 133 6.58 3.39 6.11
CA GLU A 133 6.88 4.66 6.80
C GLU A 133 8.10 5.35 6.18
N GLU A 134 8.25 6.65 6.46
CA GLU A 134 9.35 7.47 5.95
C GLU A 134 10.75 6.99 6.36
N ASP A 135 10.85 6.27 7.47
CA ASP A 135 12.09 5.65 7.95
C ASP A 135 12.36 4.26 7.34
N GLY A 136 11.50 3.79 6.43
CA GLY A 136 11.58 2.47 5.80
C GLY A 136 10.85 1.37 6.56
N LYS A 137 10.23 1.65 7.71
CA LYS A 137 9.49 0.63 8.46
C LYS A 137 8.22 0.20 7.75
N VAL A 138 8.07 -1.11 7.55
CA VAL A 138 6.92 -1.70 6.87
C VAL A 138 5.67 -1.64 7.74
N LYS A 139 4.58 -1.10 7.19
CA LYS A 139 3.25 -1.04 7.83
C LYS A 139 2.28 -2.07 7.27
N GLU A 140 2.41 -2.40 6.00
CA GLU A 140 1.75 -3.53 5.36
C GLU A 140 2.76 -4.13 4.38
N SER A 141 3.12 -5.41 4.59
CA SER A 141 4.10 -6.09 3.74
C SER A 141 3.53 -6.40 2.36
N ALA A 142 4.36 -6.28 1.33
CA ALA A 142 4.08 -6.73 -0.02
C ALA A 142 3.64 -8.19 -0.10
N SER A 143 4.15 -9.04 0.79
CA SER A 143 3.77 -10.47 0.88
C SER A 143 2.28 -10.70 1.10
N LYS A 144 1.55 -9.70 1.61
CA LYS A 144 0.09 -9.73 1.78
C LYS A 144 -0.71 -9.34 0.54
N ARG A 145 -0.04 -9.04 -0.57
CA ARG A 145 -0.67 -8.88 -1.89
C ARG A 145 -1.81 -7.86 -1.89
N GLY A 146 -1.65 -6.76 -1.13
CA GLY A 146 -2.62 -5.65 -1.07
C GLY A 146 -3.88 -5.93 -0.24
N SER A 147 -3.88 -6.94 0.64
CA SER A 147 -5.07 -7.35 1.42
C SER A 147 -5.75 -6.20 2.19
N ALA A 148 -4.97 -5.26 2.75
CA ALA A 148 -5.49 -4.08 3.44
C ALA A 148 -5.88 -2.91 2.51
N CYS A 149 -5.53 -2.96 1.22
CA CYS A 149 -5.63 -1.83 0.29
C CYS A 149 -6.73 -2.02 -0.76
N ILE A 150 -6.84 -3.23 -1.31
CA ILE A 150 -7.63 -3.52 -2.51
C ILE A 150 -9.10 -3.14 -2.34
N THR A 151 -9.71 -3.37 -1.17
CA THR A 151 -11.14 -3.07 -0.95
C THR A 151 -11.45 -1.59 -1.17
N CYS A 152 -10.64 -0.69 -0.64
CA CYS A 152 -10.82 0.76 -0.82
C CYS A 152 -10.48 1.20 -2.25
N HIS A 153 -9.50 0.55 -2.88
CA HIS A 153 -9.03 0.88 -4.23
C HIS A 153 -9.90 0.30 -5.36
N SER A 154 -10.71 -0.73 -5.08
CA SER A 154 -11.61 -1.39 -6.02
C SER A 154 -12.96 -0.68 -6.22
N GLN A 155 -13.18 0.43 -5.54
CA GLN A 155 -14.45 1.15 -5.62
C GLN A 155 -14.77 1.66 -7.03
N THR A 156 -16.05 1.88 -7.33
CA THR A 156 -16.51 2.42 -8.62
C THR A 156 -15.80 3.73 -8.96
N GLY A 157 -15.37 3.86 -10.23
CA GLY A 157 -14.63 5.02 -10.73
C GLY A 157 -13.11 4.95 -10.51
N ASN A 158 -12.57 3.82 -10.06
CA ASN A 158 -11.12 3.60 -10.13
C ASN A 158 -10.66 3.35 -11.58
N ILE A 159 -9.42 3.71 -11.89
CA ILE A 159 -8.73 3.36 -13.14
C ILE A 159 -7.52 2.52 -12.73
N ASP A 160 -7.59 1.20 -12.92
CA ASP A 160 -6.57 0.25 -12.45
C ASP A 160 -6.09 0.51 -11.01
N TYR A 161 -7.05 0.53 -10.07
CA TYR A 161 -6.90 0.90 -8.65
C TYR A 161 -6.56 2.36 -8.36
N MET A 162 -6.34 3.20 -9.37
CA MET A 162 -6.07 4.62 -9.17
C MET A 162 -7.35 5.40 -8.92
N LEU A 163 -7.33 6.20 -7.87
CA LEU A 163 -8.48 6.99 -7.41
C LEU A 163 -8.23 8.50 -7.52
N MET A 164 -7.07 8.92 -8.04
CA MET A 164 -6.70 10.34 -8.12
C MET A 164 -7.69 11.13 -8.98
N ASN A 165 -8.05 10.63 -10.17
CA ASN A 165 -9.06 11.27 -11.01
C ASN A 165 -10.44 11.37 -10.34
N LYS A 166 -10.86 10.32 -9.61
CA LYS A 166 -12.17 10.27 -8.94
C LYS A 166 -12.33 11.37 -7.90
N TYR A 167 -11.30 11.61 -7.08
CA TYR A 167 -11.39 12.55 -5.96
C TYR A 167 -10.79 13.91 -6.24
N PHE A 168 -9.98 14.04 -7.28
CA PHE A 168 -9.34 15.29 -7.69
C PHE A 168 -9.51 15.52 -9.18
N PRO A 169 -10.77 15.62 -9.69
CA PRO A 169 -11.07 15.80 -11.10
C PRO A 169 -10.58 17.14 -11.64
#